data_AF-A0A327S668-F1
#
_entry.id   AF-A0A327S668-F1
#
_cell.length_a   1.000
_cell.length_b   1.000
_cell.length_c   1.000
_cell.angle_alpha   90.00
_cell.angle_beta   90.00
_cell.angle_gamma   90.00
#
_symmetry.space_group_name_H-M   'P 1'
#
loop_
_entity.id
_entity.type
_entity.pdbx_description
1 polymer ?
#
loop_
_entity_poly.entity_id
_entity_poly.type
_entity_poly.pdbx_seq_one_letter_code
_entity_poly.pdbx_strand_id
1 'polypeptide(L)'
;MIKTVSSALLLFVFPLLIPKDGDNLPINKIQVIGSHNSYKKAIDPHLFGVFRKKDSVSASKIDYEHIGIIQQLDMGLRNLEIDVYADAKGEKYAHPRGLDWAKDQAPYDTAQEMNSSGFKVFHIQDLDFRSDFLTLKGGLAKLRKWSDARYIIRTRADSDTQEARRNDRSNFGAACASGAQIITTDYYLKSTHFKSDYVVSFEGGQYFRVNPFFK
;
A
#
# COMPACT_ATOMS: atom_id res chain seq x y z
N MET A 1 56.69 16.67 36.67
CA MET A 1 55.69 15.64 37.00
C MET A 1 54.34 16.07 36.44
N ILE A 2 53.98 15.59 35.25
CA ILE A 2 52.64 15.79 34.66
C ILE A 2 51.98 14.41 34.69
N LYS A 3 50.94 14.25 35.51
CA LYS A 3 50.15 13.02 35.57
C LYS A 3 49.10 13.08 34.47
N THR A 4 49.27 12.27 33.44
CA THR A 4 48.23 11.95 32.44
C THR A 4 47.11 11.17 33.11
N VAL A 5 45.89 11.71 33.12
CA VAL A 5 44.69 10.96 33.49
C VAL A 5 44.11 10.39 32.20
N SER A 6 44.37 9.10 31.95
CA SER A 6 43.68 8.35 30.89
C SER A 6 42.24 8.12 31.32
N SER A 7 41.30 8.83 30.70
CA SER A 7 39.88 8.56 30.86
C SER A 7 39.53 7.36 29.97
N ALA A 8 39.33 6.19 30.58
CA ALA A 8 38.84 5.01 29.88
C ALA A 8 37.37 5.24 29.51
N LEU A 9 37.09 5.44 28.22
CA LEU A 9 35.73 5.52 27.69
C LEU A 9 35.14 4.10 27.68
N LEU A 10 34.36 3.74 28.71
CA LEU A 10 33.55 2.52 28.69
C LEU A 10 32.40 2.70 27.69
N LEU A 11 32.60 2.21 26.47
CA LEU A 11 31.50 2.00 25.52
C LEU A 11 30.65 0.84 26.01
N PHE A 12 29.59 1.14 26.76
CA PHE A 12 28.50 0.19 26.97
C PHE A 12 27.79 -0.03 25.63
N VAL A 13 28.24 -1.02 24.88
CA VAL A 13 27.45 -1.60 23.79
C VAL A 13 26.32 -2.39 24.45
N PHE A 14 25.21 -1.72 24.75
CA PHE A 14 23.97 -2.45 25.01
C PHE A 14 23.65 -3.20 23.71
N PRO A 15 23.58 -4.55 23.71
CA PRO A 15 22.96 -5.23 22.60
C PRO A 15 21.53 -4.71 22.56
N LEU A 16 21.18 -4.04 21.47
CA LEU A 16 19.79 -3.72 21.16
C LEU A 16 19.10 -5.07 21.01
N LEU A 17 18.55 -5.59 22.10
CA LEU A 17 17.57 -6.67 22.10
C LEU A 17 16.33 -6.08 21.43
N ILE A 18 16.35 -6.03 20.09
CA ILE A 18 15.13 -5.86 19.30
C ILE A 18 14.30 -7.10 19.64
N PRO A 19 13.16 -6.96 20.33
CA PRO A 19 12.32 -8.10 20.64
C PRO A 19 11.97 -8.80 19.34
N LYS A 20 12.37 -10.06 19.21
CA LYS A 20 12.26 -10.83 17.97
C LYS A 20 10.84 -11.36 17.71
N ASP A 21 9.90 -11.13 18.62
CA ASP A 21 8.56 -11.72 18.60
C ASP A 21 7.45 -10.67 18.67
N GLY A 22 7.44 -9.73 17.72
CA GLY A 22 6.29 -8.84 17.52
C GLY A 22 5.03 -9.60 17.07
N ASP A 23 5.20 -10.70 16.33
CA ASP A 23 4.10 -11.44 15.70
C ASP A 23 3.20 -12.19 16.69
N ASN A 24 3.73 -12.55 17.87
CA ASN A 24 2.98 -13.24 18.93
C ASN A 24 2.52 -12.29 20.06
N LEU A 25 2.84 -11.00 19.97
CA LEU A 25 2.49 -10.02 20.99
C LEU A 25 1.03 -9.57 20.78
N PRO A 26 0.14 -9.69 21.78
CA PRO A 26 -1.23 -9.21 21.65
C PRO A 26 -1.28 -7.71 21.32
N ILE A 27 -2.21 -7.28 20.46
CA ILE A 27 -2.26 -5.88 19.99
C ILE A 27 -2.38 -4.85 21.12
N ASN A 28 -3.01 -5.20 22.25
CA ASN A 28 -3.13 -4.33 23.42
C ASN A 28 -1.81 -4.14 24.20
N LYS A 29 -0.75 -4.86 23.82
CA LYS A 29 0.62 -4.71 24.34
C LYS A 29 1.53 -3.97 23.36
N ILE A 30 0.99 -3.55 22.21
CA ILE A 30 1.70 -2.80 21.19
C ILE A 30 1.30 -1.33 21.29
N GLN A 31 2.29 -0.45 21.32
CA GLN A 31 2.07 0.99 21.11
C GLN A 31 2.37 1.32 19.65
N VAL A 32 1.48 2.04 19.00
CA VAL A 32 1.61 2.41 17.59
C VAL A 32 1.62 3.92 17.43
N ILE A 33 2.46 4.41 16.52
CA ILE A 33 2.34 5.76 15.97
C ILE A 33 1.42 5.67 14.75
N GLY A 34 0.43 6.56 14.70
CA GLY A 34 -0.46 6.71 13.57
C GLY A 34 -0.44 8.13 13.04
N SER A 35 -0.72 8.27 11.75
CA SER A 35 -0.99 9.57 11.13
C SER A 35 -2.46 9.92 11.34
N HIS A 36 -2.74 11.17 11.67
CA HIS A 36 -4.09 11.72 11.65
C HIS A 36 -4.38 12.33 10.28
N ASN A 37 -5.62 12.21 9.79
CA ASN A 37 -6.02 12.67 8.45
C ASN A 37 -5.09 12.15 7.33
N SER A 38 -4.78 10.85 7.32
CA SER A 38 -3.76 10.23 6.44
C SER A 38 -3.92 10.53 4.95
N TYR A 39 -5.13 10.85 4.53
CA TYR A 39 -5.51 11.11 3.15
C TYR A 39 -5.28 12.56 2.72
N LYS A 40 -5.03 13.49 3.65
CA LYS A 40 -5.03 14.94 3.42
C LYS A 40 -3.88 15.36 2.51
N LYS A 41 -4.21 16.08 1.44
CA LYS A 41 -3.27 16.86 0.63
C LYS A 41 -3.28 18.33 1.03
N ALA A 42 -2.30 19.09 0.58
CA ALA A 42 -2.32 20.54 0.77
C ALA A 42 -3.59 21.16 0.16
N ILE A 43 -4.10 22.18 0.84
CA ILE A 43 -5.11 23.08 0.27
C ILE A 43 -4.45 23.77 -0.93
N ASP A 44 -5.21 24.00 -2.00
CA ASP A 44 -4.69 24.71 -3.16
C ASP A 44 -4.09 26.07 -2.73
N PRO A 45 -2.87 26.44 -3.18
CA PRO A 45 -2.21 27.66 -2.73
C PRO A 45 -3.04 28.94 -2.95
N HIS A 46 -3.83 29.01 -4.03
CA HIS A 46 -4.70 30.17 -4.30
C HIS A 46 -5.85 30.24 -3.28
N LEU A 47 -6.51 29.10 -3.03
CA LEU A 47 -7.58 29.00 -2.04
C LEU A 47 -7.06 29.24 -0.61
N PHE A 48 -5.93 28.64 -0.26
CA PHE A 48 -5.28 28.85 1.03
C PHE A 48 -4.89 30.32 1.23
N GLY A 49 -4.40 30.98 0.18
CA GLY A 49 -4.10 32.40 0.19
C GLY A 49 -5.32 33.28 0.48
N VAL A 50 -6.49 32.96 -0.09
CA VAL A 50 -7.77 33.65 0.21
C VAL A 50 -8.18 33.39 1.65
N PHE A 51 -8.13 32.14 2.10
CA PHE A 51 -8.53 31.77 3.46
C PHE A 51 -7.64 32.42 4.53
N ARG A 52 -6.32 32.36 4.37
CA ARG A 52 -5.34 32.93 5.29
C ARG A 52 -5.47 34.45 5.45
N LYS A 53 -5.83 35.16 4.38
CA LYS A 53 -6.10 36.62 4.45
C LYS A 53 -7.32 36.94 5.30
N LYS A 54 -8.32 36.05 5.32
CA LYS A 54 -9.55 36.21 6.08
C LYS A 54 -9.38 35.81 7.54
N ASP A 55 -8.70 34.69 7.79
CA ASP A 55 -8.44 34.17 9.14
C ASP A 55 -7.13 33.38 9.17
N SER A 56 -6.03 34.07 9.50
CA SER A 56 -4.70 33.48 9.55
C SER A 56 -4.53 32.47 10.69
N VAL A 57 -5.27 32.62 11.80
CA VAL A 57 -5.18 31.74 12.97
C VAL A 57 -5.86 30.40 12.68
N SER A 58 -7.00 30.41 12.00
CA SER A 58 -7.63 29.15 11.57
C SER A 58 -6.88 28.51 10.41
N ALA A 59 -6.31 29.30 9.50
CA ALA A 59 -5.50 28.80 8.38
C ALA A 59 -4.28 28.02 8.86
N SER A 60 -3.54 28.52 9.85
CA SER A 60 -2.33 27.83 10.34
C SER A 60 -2.59 26.46 10.96
N LYS A 61 -3.81 26.21 11.47
CA LYS A 61 -4.18 24.91 12.08
C LYS A 61 -4.34 23.79 11.05
N ILE A 62 -4.52 24.14 9.77
CA ILE A 62 -4.78 23.19 8.68
C ILE A 62 -3.74 23.29 7.55
N ASP A 63 -2.67 24.05 7.78
CA ASP A 63 -1.54 24.29 6.86
C ASP A 63 -0.52 23.16 6.92
N TYR A 64 -0.96 21.97 6.50
CA TYR A 64 -0.10 20.79 6.39
C TYR A 64 -0.66 19.82 5.35
N GLU A 65 0.17 18.87 4.98
CA GLU A 65 -0.19 17.75 4.13
C GLU A 65 0.58 16.49 4.52
N HIS A 66 0.13 15.36 4.01
CA HIS A 66 0.89 14.11 4.09
C HIS A 66 1.43 13.72 2.71
N ILE A 67 2.51 12.95 2.72
CA ILE A 67 2.88 12.10 1.59
C ILE A 67 1.74 11.11 1.28
N GLY A 68 1.72 10.52 0.08
CA GLY A 68 0.63 9.60 -0.32
C GLY A 68 0.48 8.42 0.65
N ILE A 69 -0.74 7.88 0.79
CA ILE A 69 -1.03 6.86 1.81
C ILE A 69 -0.17 5.60 1.64
N ILE A 70 0.18 5.27 0.39
CA ILE A 70 1.08 4.16 0.06
C ILE A 70 2.51 4.43 0.55
N GLN A 71 2.99 5.66 0.41
CA GLN A 71 4.33 6.02 0.89
C GLN A 71 4.39 6.01 2.42
N GLN A 72 3.32 6.43 3.11
CA GLN A 72 3.21 6.29 4.57
C GLN A 72 3.34 4.82 4.99
N LEU A 73 2.64 3.92 4.29
CA LEU A 73 2.75 2.49 4.53
C LEU A 73 4.13 1.92 4.15
N ASP A 74 4.75 2.38 3.07
CA ASP A 74 6.09 1.96 2.65
C ASP A 74 7.16 2.31 3.69
N MET A 75 6.99 3.42 4.39
CA MET A 75 7.84 3.83 5.52
C MET A 75 7.63 3.01 6.79
N GLY A 76 6.63 2.13 6.85
CA GLY A 76 6.35 1.29 8.02
C GLY A 76 5.21 1.77 8.90
N LEU A 77 4.52 2.87 8.57
CA LEU A 77 3.33 3.31 9.30
C LEU A 77 2.19 2.30 9.10
N ARG A 78 1.48 1.92 10.17
CA ARG A 78 0.41 0.89 10.11
C ARG A 78 -0.92 1.32 10.72
N ASN A 79 -0.99 2.52 11.27
CA ASN A 79 -2.22 3.11 11.79
C ASN A 79 -2.54 4.38 10.99
N LEU A 80 -3.67 4.36 10.29
CA LEU A 80 -4.12 5.41 9.38
C LEU A 80 -5.51 5.89 9.80
N GLU A 81 -5.80 7.17 9.59
CA GLU A 81 -7.11 7.79 9.83
C GLU A 81 -7.71 8.27 8.50
N ILE A 82 -9.01 7.98 8.28
CA ILE A 82 -9.75 8.35 7.08
C ILE A 82 -11.12 8.89 7.48
N ASP A 83 -11.34 10.18 7.21
CA ASP A 83 -12.65 10.80 7.38
C ASP A 83 -13.52 10.53 6.17
N VAL A 84 -14.80 10.24 6.43
CA VAL A 84 -15.74 9.82 5.41
C VAL A 84 -17.04 10.60 5.50
N TYR A 85 -17.54 11.01 4.34
CA TYR A 85 -18.81 11.71 4.21
C TYR A 85 -19.74 10.95 3.29
N ALA A 86 -20.95 10.65 3.77
CA ALA A 86 -21.93 9.92 2.99
C ALA A 86 -22.47 10.77 1.83
N ASP A 87 -22.54 10.16 0.66
CA ASP A 87 -23.18 10.69 -0.53
C ASP A 87 -23.98 9.57 -1.23
N ALA A 88 -25.21 9.34 -0.77
CA ALA A 88 -26.01 8.20 -1.23
C ALA A 88 -26.36 8.27 -2.72
N LYS A 89 -26.42 9.47 -3.31
CA LYS A 89 -26.78 9.69 -4.71
C LYS A 89 -25.57 9.97 -5.59
N GLY A 90 -24.48 10.47 -5.02
CA GLY A 90 -23.36 11.04 -5.76
C GLY A 90 -23.56 12.54 -5.99
N GLU A 91 -22.53 13.16 -6.56
CA GLU A 91 -22.49 14.57 -7.00
C GLU A 91 -22.54 15.62 -5.89
N LYS A 92 -22.92 15.26 -4.65
CA LYS A 92 -23.06 16.20 -3.53
C LYS A 92 -21.77 17.00 -3.26
N TYR A 93 -20.62 16.39 -3.52
CA TYR A 93 -19.29 16.98 -3.30
C TYR A 93 -18.48 17.11 -4.60
N ALA A 94 -19.14 17.07 -5.76
CA ALA A 94 -18.49 17.25 -7.06
C ALA A 94 -18.04 18.70 -7.32
N HIS A 95 -18.66 19.68 -6.65
CA HIS A 95 -18.28 21.09 -6.76
C HIS A 95 -18.18 21.76 -5.37
N PRO A 96 -17.06 21.59 -4.64
CA PRO A 96 -16.78 22.31 -3.40
C PRO A 96 -16.81 23.83 -3.58
N ARG A 97 -17.40 24.58 -2.64
CA ARG A 97 -17.51 26.06 -2.75
C ARG A 97 -16.16 26.77 -2.83
N GLY A 98 -15.10 26.17 -2.30
CA GLY A 98 -13.74 26.71 -2.39
C GLY A 98 -13.24 26.87 -3.82
N LEU A 99 -13.77 26.11 -4.79
CA LEU A 99 -13.50 26.32 -6.22
C LEU A 99 -13.99 27.69 -6.70
N ASP A 100 -15.06 28.22 -6.11
CA ASP A 100 -15.62 29.53 -6.48
C ASP A 100 -14.92 30.69 -5.73
N TRP A 101 -14.26 30.40 -4.60
CA TRP A 101 -13.61 31.42 -3.76
C TRP A 101 -12.24 31.86 -4.27
N ALA A 102 -11.57 31.04 -5.07
CA ALA A 102 -10.28 31.34 -5.66
C ALA A 102 -10.20 30.82 -7.11
N LYS A 103 -9.71 31.67 -8.01
CA LYS A 103 -9.48 31.30 -9.41
C LYS A 103 -8.13 30.58 -9.57
N ASP A 104 -7.95 29.97 -10.73
CA ASP A 104 -6.68 29.38 -11.19
C ASP A 104 -6.12 28.25 -10.30
N GLN A 105 -7.00 27.59 -9.56
CA GLN A 105 -6.67 26.39 -8.81
C GLN A 105 -6.37 25.23 -9.77
N ALA A 106 -5.59 24.25 -9.28
CA ALA A 106 -5.44 22.99 -10.02
C ALA A 106 -6.81 22.33 -10.24
N PRO A 107 -7.02 21.57 -11.32
CA PRO A 107 -8.27 20.83 -11.50
C PRO A 107 -8.62 19.95 -10.29
N TYR A 108 -9.90 19.83 -10.01
CA TYR A 108 -10.44 18.95 -8.97
C TYR A 108 -11.30 17.87 -9.63
N ASP A 109 -11.23 16.66 -9.08
CA ASP A 109 -12.01 15.50 -9.52
C ASP A 109 -12.05 15.28 -11.04
N THR A 110 -10.88 15.28 -11.69
CA THR A 110 -10.77 15.13 -13.16
C THR A 110 -11.35 13.81 -13.68
N ALA A 111 -11.41 12.79 -12.82
CA ALA A 111 -11.97 11.48 -13.13
C ALA A 111 -13.47 11.37 -12.77
N GLN A 112 -14.10 12.45 -12.28
CA GLN A 112 -15.51 12.51 -11.90
C GLN A 112 -15.91 11.43 -10.87
N GLU A 113 -15.00 11.07 -9.97
CA GLU A 113 -15.22 10.09 -8.92
C GLU A 113 -16.30 10.57 -7.93
N MET A 114 -16.46 11.88 -7.75
CA MET A 114 -17.46 12.45 -6.86
C MET A 114 -18.89 12.26 -7.38
N ASN A 115 -19.08 12.02 -8.68
CA ASN A 115 -20.41 11.77 -9.26
C ASN A 115 -20.98 10.40 -8.86
N SER A 116 -20.12 9.47 -8.42
CA SER A 116 -20.59 8.15 -7.97
C SER A 116 -21.28 8.22 -6.60
N SER A 117 -22.20 7.31 -6.31
CA SER A 117 -22.71 7.13 -4.94
C SER A 117 -21.65 6.52 -4.01
N GLY A 118 -21.78 6.76 -2.71
CA GLY A 118 -20.95 6.16 -1.66
C GLY A 118 -20.29 7.19 -0.75
N PHE A 119 -19.23 6.78 -0.05
CA PHE A 119 -18.50 7.65 0.86
C PHE A 119 -17.39 8.42 0.16
N LYS A 120 -17.33 9.73 0.41
CA LYS A 120 -16.28 10.65 -0.07
C LYS A 120 -15.28 10.96 1.04
N VAL A 121 -14.07 11.32 0.65
CA VAL A 121 -12.93 11.49 1.58
C VAL A 121 -12.27 12.84 1.35
N PHE A 122 -12.30 13.68 2.38
CA PHE A 122 -11.65 14.98 2.47
C PHE A 122 -11.74 15.50 3.91
N HIS A 123 -10.98 16.55 4.24
CA HIS A 123 -10.91 17.08 5.60
C HIS A 123 -12.01 18.10 5.87
N ILE A 124 -12.26 19.03 4.93
CA ILE A 124 -13.34 20.04 5.02
C ILE A 124 -13.99 20.19 3.65
N GLN A 125 -15.30 19.88 3.55
CA GLN A 125 -16.06 19.74 2.29
C GLN A 125 -15.81 20.85 1.28
N ASP A 126 -15.78 22.10 1.75
CA ASP A 126 -15.74 23.29 0.90
C ASP A 126 -14.39 23.99 0.87
N LEU A 127 -13.45 23.63 1.75
CA LEU A 127 -12.21 24.39 1.96
C LEU A 127 -10.94 23.53 1.84
N ASP A 128 -10.99 22.30 2.35
CA ASP A 128 -9.86 21.38 2.43
C ASP A 128 -10.27 20.03 1.85
N PHE A 129 -10.67 20.08 0.58
CA PHE A 129 -11.35 19.02 -0.14
C PHE A 129 -10.43 18.13 -0.98
N ARG A 130 -9.12 18.39 -0.97
CA ARG A 130 -8.14 17.62 -1.73
C ARG A 130 -7.62 16.43 -0.91
N SER A 131 -7.58 15.27 -1.54
CA SER A 131 -7.25 14.00 -0.90
C SER A 131 -6.37 13.12 -1.80
N ASP A 132 -5.66 12.16 -1.21
CA ASP A 132 -4.93 11.09 -1.91
C ASP A 132 -5.85 10.13 -2.67
N PHE A 133 -7.13 10.07 -2.28
CA PHE A 133 -8.22 9.42 -3.00
C PHE A 133 -9.55 10.09 -2.62
N LEU A 134 -10.43 10.32 -3.60
CA LEU A 134 -11.67 11.08 -3.39
C LEU A 134 -12.82 10.24 -2.84
N THR A 135 -12.76 8.92 -3.01
CA THR A 135 -13.77 7.98 -2.52
C THR A 135 -13.17 6.95 -1.57
N LEU A 136 -13.93 6.56 -0.54
CA LEU A 136 -13.50 5.50 0.37
C LEU A 136 -13.28 4.19 -0.38
N LYS A 137 -14.14 3.89 -1.36
CA LYS A 137 -14.01 2.71 -2.23
C LYS A 137 -12.67 2.70 -2.97
N GLY A 138 -12.27 3.83 -3.57
CA GLY A 138 -10.97 3.97 -4.23
C GLY A 138 -9.80 3.82 -3.26
N GLY A 139 -9.91 4.44 -2.07
CA GLY A 139 -8.93 4.30 -1.00
C GLY A 139 -8.73 2.86 -0.54
N LEU A 140 -9.82 2.15 -0.23
CA LEU A 140 -9.77 0.74 0.17
C LEU A 140 -9.21 -0.17 -0.93
N ALA A 141 -9.51 0.11 -2.20
CA ALA A 141 -8.91 -0.62 -3.32
C ALA A 141 -7.39 -0.39 -3.40
N LYS A 142 -6.93 0.85 -3.17
CA LYS A 142 -5.50 1.20 -3.11
C LYS A 142 -4.78 0.48 -1.97
N LEU A 143 -5.38 0.47 -0.77
CA LEU A 143 -4.87 -0.23 0.41
C LEU A 143 -4.82 -1.75 0.22
N ARG A 144 -5.87 -2.34 -0.37
CA ARG A 144 -5.90 -3.77 -0.71
C ARG A 144 -4.78 -4.12 -1.68
N LYS A 145 -4.62 -3.37 -2.77
CA LYS A 145 -3.54 -3.61 -3.75
C LYS A 145 -2.16 -3.58 -3.08
N TRP A 146 -1.94 -2.64 -2.17
CA TRP A 146 -0.71 -2.53 -1.40
C TRP A 146 -0.48 -3.73 -0.47
N SER A 147 -1.53 -4.20 0.22
CA SER A 147 -1.46 -5.37 1.09
C SER A 147 -1.17 -6.65 0.29
N ASP A 148 -1.89 -6.88 -0.81
CA ASP A 148 -1.75 -8.06 -1.67
C ASP A 148 -0.34 -8.15 -2.29
N ALA A 149 0.27 -7.02 -2.65
CA ALA A 149 1.58 -6.97 -3.29
C ALA A 149 2.77 -7.32 -2.36
N ARG A 150 2.54 -7.46 -1.05
CA ARG A 150 3.61 -7.75 -0.06
C ARG A 150 3.71 -9.19 0.39
N TYR A 151 2.86 -10.06 -0.16
CA TYR A 151 2.97 -11.49 0.06
C TYR A 151 3.55 -12.16 -1.18
N ILE A 152 4.56 -13.01 -0.98
CA ILE A 152 4.99 -13.96 -2.01
C ILE A 152 4.07 -15.18 -1.92
N ILE A 153 3.33 -15.44 -2.99
CA ILE A 153 2.47 -16.62 -3.10
C ILE A 153 3.28 -17.71 -3.81
N ARG A 154 3.49 -18.82 -3.10
CA ARG A 154 4.06 -20.05 -3.64
C ARG A 154 2.97 -21.09 -3.84
N THR A 155 2.97 -21.75 -5.00
CA THR A 155 2.11 -22.90 -5.30
C THR A 155 2.90 -24.06 -5.92
N ARG A 156 2.26 -25.21 -6.13
CA ARG A 156 2.84 -26.41 -6.73
C ARG A 156 2.30 -26.65 -8.14
N ALA A 157 3.14 -27.17 -9.02
CA ALA A 157 2.75 -27.65 -10.35
C ALA A 157 2.22 -29.09 -10.33
N ASP A 158 2.57 -29.87 -9.31
CA ASP A 158 2.31 -31.30 -9.18
C ASP A 158 2.27 -31.73 -7.70
N SER A 159 1.69 -32.91 -7.43
CA SER A 159 1.66 -33.56 -6.12
C SER A 159 1.75 -35.07 -6.23
N ASP A 160 2.49 -35.71 -5.31
CA ASP A 160 2.54 -37.16 -5.12
C ASP A 160 2.81 -37.96 -6.41
N THR A 161 3.61 -37.40 -7.32
CA THR A 161 3.96 -37.97 -8.64
C THR A 161 2.80 -38.13 -9.64
N GLN A 162 1.57 -37.73 -9.28
CA GLN A 162 0.38 -38.10 -10.05
C GLN A 162 0.35 -37.45 -11.44
N GLU A 163 0.58 -36.14 -11.52
CA GLU A 163 0.63 -35.37 -12.76
C GLU A 163 1.73 -35.91 -13.68
N ALA A 164 2.91 -36.18 -13.10
CA ALA A 164 4.02 -36.75 -13.85
C ALA A 164 3.69 -38.13 -14.42
N ARG A 165 3.03 -39.00 -13.65
CA ARG A 165 2.64 -40.34 -14.15
C ARG A 165 1.54 -40.29 -15.20
N ARG A 166 0.62 -39.33 -15.09
CA ARG A 166 -0.46 -39.10 -16.08
C ARG A 166 -0.03 -38.25 -17.27
N ASN A 167 1.18 -37.67 -17.22
CA ASN A 167 1.67 -36.67 -18.16
C ASN A 167 0.70 -35.47 -18.30
N ASP A 168 0.10 -35.06 -17.18
CA ASP A 168 -0.95 -34.04 -17.11
C ASP A 168 -0.38 -32.71 -16.59
N ARG A 169 -0.42 -31.67 -17.41
CA ARG A 169 0.10 -30.33 -17.10
C ARG A 169 -0.97 -29.34 -16.66
N SER A 170 -2.21 -29.79 -16.42
CA SER A 170 -3.33 -28.94 -16.02
C SER A 170 -3.03 -28.13 -14.76
N ASN A 171 -2.43 -28.74 -13.73
CA ASN A 171 -2.04 -28.07 -12.49
C ASN A 171 -0.97 -27.00 -12.70
N PHE A 172 0.04 -27.27 -13.53
CA PHE A 172 1.03 -26.25 -13.91
C PHE A 172 0.37 -25.07 -14.64
N GLY A 173 -0.59 -25.35 -15.54
CA GLY A 173 -1.37 -24.32 -16.23
C GLY A 173 -2.19 -23.47 -15.26
N ALA A 174 -2.88 -24.09 -14.31
CA ALA A 174 -3.66 -23.41 -13.28
C ALA A 174 -2.77 -22.57 -12.35
N ALA A 175 -1.63 -23.12 -11.91
CA ALA A 175 -0.62 -22.40 -11.14
C ALA A 175 -0.14 -21.13 -11.88
N CYS A 176 0.17 -21.27 -13.18
CA CYS A 176 0.52 -20.13 -14.02
C CYS A 176 -0.59 -19.07 -14.11
N ALA A 177 -1.86 -19.49 -14.23
CA ALA A 177 -3.00 -18.59 -14.35
C ALA A 177 -3.39 -17.91 -13.03
N SER A 178 -3.01 -18.49 -11.87
CA SER A 178 -3.30 -17.94 -10.54
C SER A 178 -2.54 -16.65 -10.20
N GLY A 179 -1.43 -16.38 -10.90
CA GLY A 179 -0.55 -15.25 -10.60
C GLY A 179 0.44 -15.49 -9.44
N ALA A 180 0.57 -16.72 -8.92
CA ALA A 180 1.59 -17.09 -7.95
C ALA A 180 3.00 -16.72 -8.45
N GLN A 181 3.80 -16.09 -7.59
CA GLN A 181 5.16 -15.66 -7.92
C GLN A 181 6.15 -16.84 -7.95
N ILE A 182 5.90 -17.89 -7.17
CA ILE A 182 6.74 -19.09 -7.12
C ILE A 182 5.88 -20.31 -7.44
N ILE A 183 6.28 -21.07 -8.46
CA ILE A 183 5.69 -22.38 -8.79
C ILE A 183 6.76 -23.43 -8.58
N THR A 184 6.53 -24.40 -7.69
CA THR A 184 7.49 -25.49 -7.42
C THR A 184 7.03 -26.82 -7.98
N THR A 185 7.98 -27.66 -8.36
CA THR A 185 7.79 -28.95 -9.02
C THR A 185 8.95 -29.86 -8.65
N ASP A 186 8.69 -31.16 -8.53
CA ASP A 186 9.77 -32.17 -8.44
C ASP A 186 10.30 -32.55 -9.84
N TYR A 187 9.61 -32.13 -10.90
CA TYR A 187 9.81 -32.57 -12.28
C TYR A 187 10.27 -31.43 -13.20
N TYR A 188 11.22 -30.62 -12.74
CA TYR A 188 11.93 -29.66 -13.60
C TYR A 188 12.76 -30.39 -14.69
N LEU A 189 13.07 -31.67 -14.45
CA LEU A 189 13.58 -32.64 -15.42
C LEU A 189 12.63 -33.84 -15.52
N LYS A 190 12.70 -34.57 -16.64
CA LYS A 190 11.96 -35.83 -16.82
C LYS A 190 12.37 -36.86 -15.77
N SER A 191 11.41 -37.68 -15.35
CA SER A 191 11.70 -38.80 -14.45
C SER A 191 12.55 -39.86 -15.15
N THR A 192 13.57 -40.37 -14.45
CA THR A 192 14.32 -41.57 -14.84
C THR A 192 13.75 -42.85 -14.25
N HIS A 193 12.79 -42.75 -13.32
CA HIS A 193 12.24 -43.88 -12.56
C HIS A 193 10.99 -44.50 -13.18
N PHE A 194 10.31 -43.79 -14.09
CA PHE A 194 9.17 -44.28 -14.84
C PHE A 194 9.08 -43.54 -16.18
N LYS A 195 8.48 -44.19 -17.19
CA LYS A 195 8.29 -43.57 -18.51
C LYS A 195 7.30 -42.41 -18.40
N SER A 196 7.79 -41.20 -18.53
CA SER A 196 7.00 -39.98 -18.62
C SER A 196 7.77 -38.89 -19.34
N ASP A 197 7.06 -38.13 -20.17
CA ASP A 197 7.59 -36.93 -20.81
C ASP A 197 7.31 -35.65 -20.01
N TYR A 198 6.66 -35.78 -18.84
CA TYR A 198 6.30 -34.66 -18.00
C TYR A 198 7.54 -33.91 -17.53
N VAL A 199 7.59 -32.63 -17.85
CA VAL A 199 8.65 -31.70 -17.46
C VAL A 199 8.04 -30.33 -17.24
N VAL A 200 8.34 -29.67 -16.12
CA VAL A 200 7.81 -28.35 -15.79
C VAL A 200 8.86 -27.28 -16.05
N SER A 201 8.59 -26.49 -17.09
CA SER A 201 9.30 -25.26 -17.44
C SER A 201 8.32 -24.30 -18.13
N PHE A 202 8.69 -23.03 -18.20
CA PHE A 202 7.99 -22.04 -19.02
C PHE A 202 8.35 -22.20 -20.51
N GLU A 203 7.73 -21.37 -21.34
CA GLU A 203 8.00 -21.31 -22.78
C GLU A 203 9.50 -21.18 -23.07
N GLY A 204 9.98 -21.91 -24.08
CA GLY A 204 11.40 -21.98 -24.42
C GLY A 204 12.28 -22.72 -23.40
N GLY A 205 11.69 -23.52 -22.50
CA GLY A 205 12.44 -24.29 -21.50
C GLY A 205 13.01 -23.45 -20.36
N GLN A 206 12.50 -22.23 -20.18
CA GLN A 206 12.99 -21.29 -19.16
C GLN A 206 12.41 -21.60 -17.77
N TYR A 207 13.17 -21.29 -16.72
CA TYR A 207 12.72 -21.42 -15.32
C TYR A 207 12.29 -20.09 -14.69
N PHE A 208 12.42 -19.00 -15.44
CA PHE A 208 12.01 -17.67 -15.03
C PHE A 208 11.23 -17.01 -16.17
N ARG A 209 10.19 -16.28 -15.81
CA ARG A 209 9.47 -15.36 -16.70
C ARG A 209 8.95 -14.19 -15.88
N VAL A 210 8.68 -13.06 -16.53
CA VAL A 210 7.93 -11.97 -15.89
C VAL A 210 6.52 -12.48 -15.56
N ASN A 211 6.04 -12.22 -14.34
CA ASN A 211 4.69 -12.59 -13.96
C ASN A 211 3.68 -11.75 -14.78
N PRO A 212 2.77 -12.37 -15.56
CA PRO A 212 1.87 -11.64 -16.46
C PRO A 212 0.84 -10.75 -15.75
N PHE A 213 0.69 -10.90 -14.42
CA PHE A 213 -0.19 -10.10 -13.59
C PHE A 213 0.52 -8.95 -12.88
N PHE A 214 1.85 -8.86 -12.99
CA PHE A 214 2.59 -7.65 -12.62
C PHE A 214 2.57 -6.70 -13.82
N LYS A 215 1.78 -5.62 -13.70
CA LYS A 215 1.72 -4.49 -14.65
C LYS A 215 2.28 -3.24 -13.99
#